data_AF-A0A257JH27-F1
#
_entry.id   AF-A0A257JH27-F1
#
_cell.length_a   1.000
_cell.length_b   1.000
_cell.length_c   1.000
_cell.angle_alpha   90.00
_cell.angle_beta   90.00
_cell.angle_gamma   90.00
#
_symmetry.space_group_name_H-M   'P 1'
#
loop_
_entity.id
_entity.type
_entity.pdbx_description
1 polymer ?
#
loop_
_entity_poly.entity_id
_entity_poly.type
_entity_poly.pdbx_seq_one_letter_code
_entity_poly.pdbx_strand_id
1 'polypeptide(L)'
;MSEPRTTVRLTQRHDYQFDNHFGAGMPDLLSDEPAPLGMGAGPSPVHLLCSAVGNCLAASLLFSARKFHDETGPIACDVEAEVGRNADKRLRVLGMTARLTLGVPAEAVGHLERVLGSF
;
A
#
# COMPACT_ATOMS: atom_id res chain seq x y z
N MET A 1 8.26 22.51 11.19
CA MET A 1 7.78 22.72 9.81
C MET A 1 6.55 21.84 9.64
N SER A 2 5.40 22.38 9.23
CA SER A 2 4.23 21.53 8.95
C SER A 2 4.53 20.73 7.69
N GLU A 3 4.29 19.42 7.71
CA GLU A 3 4.33 18.64 6.49
C GLU A 3 3.23 19.13 5.53
N PRO A 4 3.50 19.15 4.21
CA PRO A 4 2.49 19.51 3.22
C PRO A 4 1.35 18.49 3.25
N ARG A 5 0.10 18.98 3.18
CA ARG A 5 -1.08 18.12 3.14
C ARG A 5 -1.27 17.55 1.74
N THR A 6 -1.16 16.23 1.61
CA THR A 6 -1.56 15.53 0.38
C THR A 6 -3.08 15.41 0.32
N THR A 7 -3.67 15.71 -0.84
CA THR A 7 -5.13 15.61 -1.06
C THR A 7 -5.39 14.78 -2.31
N VAL A 8 -6.26 13.77 -2.19
CA VAL A 8 -6.81 13.01 -3.33
C VAL A 8 -8.30 13.35 -3.42
N ARG A 9 -8.80 13.64 -4.62
CA ARG A 9 -10.23 13.88 -4.85
C ARG A 9 -10.84 12.63 -5.48
N LEU A 10 -11.97 12.19 -4.93
CA LEU A 10 -12.77 11.10 -5.48
C LEU A 10 -14.04 11.68 -6.10
N THR A 11 -14.32 11.32 -7.34
CA THR A 11 -15.57 11.65 -8.01
C THR A 11 -16.29 10.35 -8.33
N GLN A 12 -17.53 10.21 -7.86
CA GLN A 12 -18.34 9.04 -8.19
C GLN A 12 -18.68 9.08 -9.68
N ARG A 13 -18.46 7.96 -10.38
CA ARG A 13 -18.86 7.80 -11.77
C ARG A 13 -20.25 7.18 -11.87
N HIS A 14 -20.44 6.00 -11.30
CA HIS A 14 -21.73 5.35 -11.06
C HIS A 14 -21.57 4.23 -10.03
N ASP A 15 -22.62 3.86 -9.29
CA ASP A 15 -22.61 2.80 -8.27
C ASP A 15 -21.38 2.87 -7.35
N TYR A 16 -20.55 1.82 -7.33
CA TYR A 16 -19.32 1.74 -6.52
C TYR A 16 -18.05 2.13 -7.31
N GLN A 17 -18.21 2.74 -8.49
CA GLN A 17 -17.11 3.25 -9.29
C GLN A 17 -16.77 4.69 -8.97
N PHE A 18 -15.47 4.94 -8.78
CA PHE A 18 -14.93 6.27 -8.52
C PHE A 18 -13.69 6.53 -9.37
N ASP A 19 -13.60 7.75 -9.89
CA ASP A 19 -12.37 8.29 -10.45
C ASP A 19 -11.55 8.91 -9.31
N ASN A 20 -10.30 8.46 -9.18
CA ASN A 20 -9.36 8.89 -8.15
C ASN A 20 -8.39 9.91 -8.78
N HIS A 21 -8.55 11.19 -8.42
CA HIS A 21 -7.74 12.29 -8.94
C HIS A 21 -6.61 12.65 -7.96
N PHE A 22 -5.37 12.46 -8.39
CA PHE A 22 -4.17 12.68 -7.57
C PHE A 22 -3.51 14.07 -7.73
N GLY A 23 -4.00 14.88 -8.68
CA GLY A 23 -3.48 16.22 -8.96
C GLY A 23 -3.14 16.41 -10.44
N ALA A 24 -2.70 17.63 -10.78
CA ALA A 24 -2.39 17.98 -12.16
C ALA A 24 -1.22 17.14 -12.71
N GLY A 25 -1.38 16.60 -13.93
CA GLY A 25 -0.35 15.83 -14.63
C GLY A 25 -0.29 14.34 -14.26
N MET A 26 -1.11 13.88 -13.31
CA MET A 26 -1.25 12.45 -13.01
C MET A 26 -2.50 11.89 -13.71
N PRO A 27 -2.45 10.66 -14.26
CA PRO A 27 -3.63 10.01 -14.79
C PRO A 27 -4.62 9.70 -13.67
N ASP A 28 -5.91 9.81 -13.98
CA ASP A 28 -6.97 9.36 -13.09
C ASP A 28 -6.96 7.84 -12.98
N LEU A 29 -7.28 7.33 -11.79
CA LEU A 29 -7.42 5.90 -11.54
C LEU A 29 -8.89 5.55 -11.26
N LEU A 30 -9.47 4.71 -12.12
CA LEU A 30 -10.77 4.10 -11.85
C LEU A 30 -10.62 3.04 -10.75
N SER A 31 -11.38 3.16 -9.68
CA SER A 31 -11.57 2.11 -8.68
C SER A 31 -13.00 1.59 -8.71
N ASP A 32 -13.19 0.30 -8.48
CA ASP A 32 -14.52 -0.33 -8.45
C ASP A 32 -14.54 -1.48 -7.44
N GLU A 33 -15.65 -1.65 -6.74
CA GLU A 33 -15.86 -2.85 -5.94
C GLU A 33 -16.08 -4.07 -6.87
N PRO A 34 -15.66 -5.27 -6.47
CA PRO A 34 -15.98 -6.46 -7.23
C PRO A 34 -17.46 -6.83 -7.09
N ALA A 35 -17.92 -7.77 -7.91
CA ALA A 35 -19.21 -8.41 -7.71
C ALA A 35 -19.30 -8.99 -6.29
N PRO A 36 -20.46 -8.90 -5.61
CA PRO A 36 -21.76 -8.47 -6.13
C PRO A 36 -22.07 -6.97 -5.99
N LEU A 37 -21.16 -6.16 -5.43
CA LEU A 37 -21.43 -4.74 -5.19
C LEU A 37 -21.20 -3.90 -6.46
N GLY A 38 -20.02 -4.02 -7.05
CA GLY A 38 -19.66 -3.33 -8.28
C GLY A 38 -19.43 -4.30 -9.43
N MET A 39 -18.78 -3.79 -10.47
CA MET A 39 -18.55 -4.51 -11.71
C MET A 39 -17.12 -5.06 -11.82
N GLY A 40 -16.24 -4.73 -10.85
CA GLY A 40 -14.82 -5.07 -10.90
C GLY A 40 -14.08 -4.41 -12.07
N ALA A 41 -14.51 -3.22 -12.49
CA ALA A 41 -13.91 -2.50 -13.62
C ALA A 41 -12.53 -1.88 -13.32
N GLY A 42 -12.07 -1.98 -12.07
CA GLY A 42 -10.76 -1.51 -11.59
C GLY A 42 -10.40 -2.15 -10.25
N PRO A 43 -9.27 -1.76 -9.64
CA PRO A 43 -8.93 -2.20 -8.28
C PRO A 43 -10.01 -1.76 -7.29
N SER A 44 -10.31 -2.64 -6.33
CA SER A 44 -11.18 -2.30 -5.21
C SER A 44 -10.46 -1.36 -4.24
N PRO A 45 -11.19 -0.67 -3.35
CA PRO A 45 -10.58 0.12 -2.28
C PRO A 45 -9.60 -0.68 -1.42
N VAL A 46 -9.86 -1.98 -1.21
CA VAL A 46 -8.95 -2.87 -0.47
C VAL A 46 -7.67 -3.13 -1.25
N HIS A 47 -7.73 -3.36 -2.57
CA HIS A 47 -6.52 -3.47 -3.40
C HIS A 47 -5.67 -2.19 -3.32
N LEU A 48 -6.31 -1.02 -3.43
CA LEU A 48 -5.61 0.27 -3.34
C LEU A 48 -4.95 0.47 -1.97
N LEU A 49 -5.63 0.09 -0.89
CA LEU A 49 -5.09 0.13 0.46
C LEU A 49 -3.86 -0.79 0.59
N CYS A 50 -3.95 -2.03 0.12
CA CYS A 50 -2.82 -2.98 0.09
C CYS A 50 -1.62 -2.40 -0.68
N SER A 51 -1.86 -1.83 -1.87
CA SER A 51 -0.79 -1.22 -2.67
C SER A 51 -0.13 -0.05 -1.96
N ALA A 52 -0.91 0.84 -1.34
CA ALA A 52 -0.39 1.99 -0.62
C ALA A 52 0.46 1.58 0.60
N VAL A 53 -0.04 0.62 1.40
CA VAL A 53 0.68 0.08 2.56
C VAL A 53 1.98 -0.61 2.14
N GLY A 54 1.91 -1.50 1.13
CA GLY A 54 3.08 -2.23 0.64
C GLY A 54 4.16 -1.30 0.10
N ASN A 55 3.77 -0.29 -0.70
CA ASN A 55 4.71 0.69 -1.23
C ASN A 55 5.37 1.53 -0.13
N CYS A 56 4.60 1.93 0.88
CA CYS A 56 5.13 2.69 2.02
C CYS A 56 6.17 1.88 2.80
N LEU A 57 5.84 0.62 3.15
CA LEU A 57 6.76 -0.27 3.88
C LEU A 57 8.04 -0.53 3.07
N ALA A 58 7.92 -0.82 1.77
CA ALA A 58 9.07 -1.06 0.90
C ALA A 58 9.96 0.18 0.76
N ALA A 59 9.36 1.36 0.62
CA ALA A 59 10.10 2.63 0.54
C ALA A 59 10.82 2.95 1.86
N SER A 60 10.16 2.74 3.00
CA SER A 60 10.76 2.92 4.33
C SER A 60 11.93 1.98 4.57
N LEU A 61 11.83 0.73 4.10
CA LEU A 61 12.90 -0.26 4.18
C LEU A 61 14.11 0.17 3.36
N LEU A 62 13.87 0.52 2.09
CA LEU A 62 14.90 0.99 1.18
C LEU A 62 15.59 2.25 1.70
N PHE A 63 14.83 3.22 2.20
CA PHE A 63 15.36 4.46 2.76
C PHE A 63 16.28 4.18 3.95
N SER A 64 15.83 3.33 4.88
CA SER A 64 16.58 3.00 6.09
C SER A 64 17.86 2.21 5.78
N ALA A 65 17.81 1.24 4.88
CA ALA A 65 19.00 0.51 4.42
C ALA A 65 20.03 1.45 3.76
N ARG A 66 19.58 2.34 2.87
CA ARG A 66 20.44 3.33 2.21
C ARG A 66 21.11 4.29 3.18
N LYS A 67 20.45 4.64 4.29
CA LYS A 67 21.04 5.48 5.34
C LYS A 67 22.28 4.84 5.98
N PHE A 68 22.36 3.50 6.01
CA PHE A 68 23.51 2.75 6.49
C PHE A 68 24.44 2.29 5.36
N HIS A 69 24.22 2.77 4.12
CA HIS A 69 24.95 2.37 2.93
C HIS A 69 24.82 0.88 2.56
N ASP A 70 23.77 0.20 3.04
CA ASP A 70 23.49 -1.18 2.65
C ASP A 70 22.79 -1.24 1.28
N GLU A 71 23.04 -2.33 0.54
CA GLU A 71 22.36 -2.62 -0.73
C GLU A 71 21.38 -3.79 -0.57
N THR A 72 20.10 -3.55 -0.85
CA THR A 72 19.03 -4.56 -0.72
C THR A 72 18.72 -5.30 -2.03
N GLY A 73 19.30 -4.88 -3.15
CA GLY A 73 18.77 -5.17 -4.47
C GLY A 73 17.32 -4.66 -4.65
N PRO A 74 16.63 -5.09 -5.73
CA PRO A 74 15.20 -4.80 -5.91
C PRO A 74 14.36 -5.42 -4.79
N ILE A 75 13.40 -4.65 -4.24
CA ILE A 75 12.48 -5.13 -3.20
C ILE A 75 11.14 -5.47 -3.86
N ALA A 76 10.63 -6.66 -3.59
CA ALA A 76 9.25 -7.05 -3.90
C ALA A 76 8.40 -7.03 -2.61
N CYS A 77 7.09 -6.82 -2.73
CA CYS A 77 6.19 -6.77 -1.59
C CYS A 77 4.82 -7.36 -1.94
N ASP A 78 4.40 -8.38 -1.20
CA ASP A 78 3.05 -8.95 -1.25
C ASP A 78 2.28 -8.51 -0.01
N VAL A 79 1.06 -8.00 -0.19
CA VAL A 79 0.21 -7.54 0.91
C VAL A 79 -1.15 -8.22 0.85
N GLU A 80 -1.47 -8.95 1.91
CA GLU A 80 -2.75 -9.61 2.11
C GLU A 80 -3.58 -8.82 3.13
N ALA A 81 -4.87 -8.61 2.86
CA ALA A 81 -5.80 -7.98 3.78
C ALA A 81 -6.90 -8.98 4.19
N GLU A 82 -7.11 -9.14 5.48
CA GLU A 82 -8.25 -9.86 6.02
C GLU A 82 -9.45 -8.91 6.11
N VAL A 83 -10.52 -9.21 5.38
CA VAL A 83 -11.75 -8.42 5.40
C VAL A 83 -12.85 -9.24 6.06
N GLY A 84 -13.48 -8.66 7.08
CA GLY A 84 -14.52 -9.33 7.84
C GLY A 84 -15.41 -8.35 8.60
N ARG A 85 -16.24 -8.88 9.51
CA ARG A 85 -17.12 -8.04 10.33
C ARG A 85 -16.51 -7.84 11.72
N ASN A 86 -16.46 -6.59 12.17
CA ASN A 86 -16.03 -6.26 13.53
C ASN A 86 -17.09 -6.66 14.59
N ALA A 87 -16.81 -6.40 15.87
CA ALA A 87 -17.73 -6.69 16.98
C ALA A 87 -19.13 -6.05 16.81
N ASP A 88 -19.21 -4.89 16.15
CA ASP A 88 -20.48 -4.21 15.82
C ASP A 88 -21.13 -4.71 14.52
N LYS A 89 -20.66 -5.83 13.98
CA LYS A 89 -21.10 -6.45 12.71
C LYS A 89 -20.87 -5.59 11.46
N ARG A 90 -19.96 -4.61 11.49
CA ARG A 90 -19.64 -3.75 10.34
C ARG A 90 -18.49 -4.34 9.52
N LEU A 91 -18.58 -4.29 8.19
CA LEU A 91 -17.52 -4.75 7.29
C LEU A 91 -16.29 -3.84 7.43
N ARG A 92 -15.12 -4.43 7.70
CA ARG A 92 -13.85 -3.74 7.94
C ARG A 92 -12.68 -4.58 7.42
N VAL A 93 -11.57 -3.91 7.11
CA VAL A 93 -10.25 -4.56 7.10
C VAL A 93 -9.88 -4.84 8.56
N LEU A 94 -9.76 -6.11 8.91
CA LEU A 94 -9.46 -6.58 10.27
C LEU A 94 -7.95 -6.61 10.55
N GLY A 95 -7.18 -6.93 9.51
CA GLY A 95 -5.73 -7.02 9.58
C GLY A 95 -5.11 -7.01 8.19
N MET A 96 -3.82 -6.73 8.14
CA MET A 96 -3.03 -6.79 6.92
C MET A 96 -1.68 -7.43 7.22
N THR A 97 -1.21 -8.29 6.32
CA THR A 97 0.10 -8.93 6.41
C THR A 97 0.89 -8.52 5.17
N ALA A 98 2.04 -7.88 5.38
CA ALA A 98 2.97 -7.54 4.31
C ALA A 98 4.20 -8.44 4.36
N ARG A 99 4.56 -9.03 3.22
CA ARG A 99 5.78 -9.82 3.02
C ARG A 99 6.70 -9.07 2.08
N LEU A 100 7.83 -8.60 2.59
CA LEU A 100 8.87 -7.96 1.79
C LEU A 100 9.96 -8.99 1.44
N THR A 101 10.35 -9.01 0.17
CA THR A 101 11.42 -9.88 -0.34
C THR A 101 12.55 -9.03 -0.88
N LEU A 102 13.75 -9.21 -0.33
CA LEU A 102 14.97 -8.54 -0.79
C LEU A 102 15.52 -9.20 -2.05
N GLY A 103 16.19 -8.43 -2.89
CA GLY A 103 16.86 -8.92 -4.10
C GLY A 103 18.21 -9.58 -3.83
N VAL A 104 18.65 -9.57 -2.57
CA VAL A 104 19.90 -10.18 -2.08
C VAL A 104 19.61 -11.01 -0.82
N PRO A 105 20.49 -11.96 -0.47
CA PRO A 105 20.40 -12.67 0.81
C PRO A 105 20.42 -11.70 2.00
N ALA A 106 19.71 -12.03 3.07
CA ALA A 106 19.60 -11.19 4.27
C ALA A 106 20.98 -10.89 4.88
N GLU A 107 21.89 -11.85 4.83
CA GLU A 107 23.25 -11.76 5.35
C GLU A 107 24.14 -10.78 4.57
N ALA A 108 23.74 -10.43 3.34
CA ALA A 108 24.42 -9.42 2.53
C ALA A 108 24.06 -7.99 2.95
N VAL A 109 23.03 -7.81 3.78
CA VAL A 109 22.59 -6.51 4.30
C VAL A 109 23.14 -6.34 5.72
N GLY A 110 24.22 -5.57 5.84
CA GLY A 110 25.00 -5.49 7.07
C GLY A 110 24.23 -5.03 8.30
N HIS A 111 23.27 -4.11 8.13
CA HIS A 111 22.50 -3.51 9.21
C HIS A 111 21.02 -3.91 9.20
N LEU A 112 20.68 -5.07 8.62
CA LEU A 112 19.29 -5.49 8.43
C LEU A 112 18.48 -5.49 9.74
N GLU A 113 18.98 -6.10 10.82
CA GLU A 113 18.31 -6.13 12.13
C GLU A 113 18.02 -4.73 12.67
N ARG A 114 18.98 -3.80 12.51
CA ARG A 114 18.82 -2.42 12.96
C ARG A 114 17.79 -1.67 12.12
N VAL A 115 17.75 -1.94 10.82
CA VAL A 115 16.76 -1.37 9.91
C VAL A 115 15.36 -1.89 10.28
N LEU A 116 15.20 -3.19 10.49
CA LEU A 116 13.92 -3.81 10.86
C LEU A 116 13.42 -3.34 12.24
N GLY A 117 14.32 -3.09 13.18
CA GLY A 117 13.96 -2.53 14.50
C GLY A 117 13.48 -1.07 14.49
N SER A 118 13.40 -0.42 13.32
CA SER A 118 12.92 0.97 13.20
C SER A 118 11.48 1.10 12.66
N PHE A 119 10.81 -0.03 12.40
CA PHE A 119 9.43 -0.11 11.93
C PHE A 119 8.41 -0.14 13.07
#